data_AF-A0A8J3UQ27-F1
#
_entry.id   AF-A0A8J3UQ27-F1
#
_cell.length_a   1.000
_cell.length_b   1.000
_cell.length_c   1.000
_cell.angle_alpha   90.00
_cell.angle_beta   90.00
_cell.angle_gamma   90.00
#
_symmetry.space_group_name_H-M   'P 1'
#
loop_
_entity.id
_entity.type
_entity.pdbx_description
1 polymer ?
#
loop_
_entity_poly.entity_id
_entity_poly.type
_entity_poly.pdbx_seq_one_letter_code
_entity_poly.pdbx_strand_id
1 'polypeptide(L)'
;MRALKTCINAALVTGALASAVAAGPMAATAHAQNSDHIVAGSDNTTPLAKEAAGLPKVSPSQLLKLAESQVGVRENSLGGGTKFQAWYMSSPRARETVARDGGRPADYANAEWCDMFVSWVGNQLGIQPVLGADAYTVTHARWFAQNGRWGTVPKPGAVVFFSWSGSKSIDSINHVGFVIKDNGNGTIQTVEGNTGNAVQIRTRPTSEVAGYGYPYYTASDSA
;
A
#
# COMPACT_ATOMS: atom_id res chain seq x y z
N MET A 1 12.30 -20.29 -50.63
CA MET A 1 13.08 -19.52 -51.63
C MET A 1 12.55 -18.09 -51.66
N ARG A 2 13.48 -17.13 -51.82
CA ARG A 2 13.33 -15.64 -51.83
C ARG A 2 13.31 -14.98 -50.45
N ALA A 3 14.06 -13.93 -50.13
CA ALA A 3 15.37 -13.42 -50.57
C ALA A 3 15.74 -12.34 -49.52
N LEU A 4 17.00 -12.33 -49.09
CA LEU A 4 17.61 -11.33 -48.20
C LEU A 4 17.55 -9.93 -48.80
N LYS A 5 17.35 -8.89 -47.97
CA LYS A 5 17.89 -7.54 -48.21
C LYS A 5 18.35 -6.89 -46.90
N THR A 6 19.67 -6.84 -46.75
CA THR A 6 20.43 -6.02 -45.79
C THR A 6 20.71 -4.66 -46.45
N CYS A 7 20.61 -3.57 -45.70
CA CYS A 7 21.36 -2.34 -46.00
C CYS A 7 21.87 -1.72 -44.70
N ILE A 8 23.20 -1.66 -44.62
CA ILE A 8 24.01 -0.96 -43.62
C ILE A 8 24.13 0.50 -44.09
N ASN A 9 24.06 1.46 -43.18
CA ASN A 9 24.61 2.80 -43.41
C ASN A 9 25.62 3.12 -42.31
N ALA A 10 26.89 3.16 -42.71
CA ALA A 10 27.98 3.75 -41.96
C ALA A 10 28.16 5.21 -42.42
N ALA A 11 28.36 6.12 -41.49
CA ALA A 11 28.96 7.41 -41.76
C ALA A 11 29.93 7.74 -40.61
N LEU A 12 31.22 7.58 -40.90
CA LEU A 12 32.33 8.19 -40.18
C LEU A 12 32.43 9.65 -40.62
N VAL A 13 32.53 10.59 -39.67
CA VAL A 13 33.30 11.82 -39.87
C VAL A 13 34.16 12.06 -38.64
N THR A 14 35.46 12.07 -38.91
CA THR A 14 36.61 12.41 -38.07
C THR A 14 36.71 13.91 -37.82
N GLY A 15 37.26 14.32 -36.68
CA GLY A 15 37.79 15.68 -36.50
C GLY A 15 37.99 16.08 -35.04
N ALA A 16 39.16 15.79 -34.48
CA ALA A 16 39.60 16.21 -33.16
C ALA A 16 39.97 17.70 -33.11
N LEU A 17 39.91 18.32 -31.92
CA LEU A 17 40.98 19.17 -31.37
C LEU A 17 40.78 19.36 -29.86
N ALA A 18 41.85 19.10 -29.13
CA ALA A 18 41.97 19.14 -27.69
C ALA A 18 42.16 20.57 -27.15
N SER A 19 41.71 20.81 -25.92
CA SER A 19 42.32 21.78 -25.01
C SER A 19 42.25 21.24 -23.59
N ALA A 20 43.39 20.76 -23.10
CA ALA A 20 43.62 20.47 -21.69
C ALA A 20 43.86 21.79 -20.94
N VAL A 21 43.26 21.94 -19.76
CA VAL A 21 43.74 22.87 -18.73
C VAL A 21 43.92 22.07 -17.45
N ALA A 22 45.16 22.00 -16.98
CA ALA A 22 45.55 21.33 -15.76
C ALA A 22 45.91 22.34 -14.66
N ALA A 23 45.62 21.91 -13.44
CA ALA A 23 46.28 22.21 -12.17
C ALA A 23 45.96 23.51 -11.39
N GLY A 24 45.60 23.28 -10.12
CA GLY A 24 45.75 24.22 -9.01
C GLY A 24 44.86 23.86 -7.81
N PRO A 25 45.41 23.42 -6.66
CA PRO A 25 44.61 23.05 -5.50
C PRO A 25 44.20 24.30 -4.69
N MET A 26 42.96 24.37 -4.25
CA MET A 26 42.57 25.33 -3.20
C MET A 26 42.20 24.55 -1.94
N ALA A 27 43.20 24.41 -1.07
CA ALA A 27 42.94 24.20 0.35
C ALA A 27 42.53 25.56 0.93
N ALA A 28 41.30 25.65 1.44
CA ALA A 28 40.85 26.75 2.28
C ALA A 28 40.10 26.17 3.48
N THR A 29 40.85 26.05 4.58
CA THR A 29 40.46 26.34 5.96
C THR A 29 39.08 25.89 6.44
N ALA A 30 39.10 24.89 7.30
CA ALA A 30 38.11 24.72 8.35
C ALA A 30 38.06 25.97 9.24
N HIS A 31 36.86 26.50 9.50
CA HIS A 31 36.59 27.33 10.66
C HIS A 31 35.31 26.87 11.36
N ALA A 32 35.43 26.81 12.68
CA ALA A 32 34.54 26.19 13.63
C ALA A 32 33.29 27.05 13.93
N GLN A 33 32.23 26.33 14.29
CA GLN A 33 31.20 26.61 15.30
C GLN A 33 30.81 28.07 15.63
N ASN A 34 29.54 28.40 15.36
CA ASN A 34 28.59 29.08 16.25
C ASN A 34 27.26 29.22 15.48
N SER A 35 26.06 28.99 16.01
CA SER A 35 25.58 28.94 17.39
C SER A 35 24.31 28.09 17.45
N ASP A 36 24.08 27.48 18.61
CA ASP A 36 22.79 26.94 19.02
C ASP A 36 21.67 27.96 18.77
N HIS A 37 20.77 27.62 17.85
CA HIS A 37 19.40 28.10 17.88
C HIS A 37 18.51 26.89 18.16
N ILE A 38 18.37 26.57 19.45
CA ILE A 38 17.27 25.73 19.93
C ILE A 38 15.99 26.53 19.70
N VAL A 39 15.33 26.26 18.57
CA VAL A 39 13.91 26.58 18.42
C VAL A 39 13.16 25.52 19.21
N ALA A 40 12.72 25.91 20.41
CA ALA A 40 11.76 25.14 21.17
C ALA A 40 10.48 24.95 20.32
N GLY A 41 10.11 23.69 20.07
CA GLY A 41 8.77 23.29 19.64
C GLY A 41 8.45 23.41 18.15
N SER A 42 9.07 22.58 17.30
CA SER A 42 8.37 22.07 16.11
C SER A 42 7.89 20.66 16.44
N ASP A 43 6.60 20.52 16.66
CA ASP A 43 5.96 19.23 16.86
C ASP A 43 6.02 18.46 15.52
N ASN A 44 7.15 17.78 15.28
CA ASN A 44 7.50 17.03 14.05
C ASN A 44 6.62 15.79 13.82
N THR A 45 5.44 15.74 14.44
CA THR A 45 4.46 14.69 14.28
C THR A 45 3.70 14.89 12.97
N THR A 46 3.76 13.86 12.10
CA THR A 46 3.01 13.86 10.82
C THR A 46 1.51 14.09 11.07
N PRO A 47 0.74 14.67 10.12
CA PRO A 47 -0.72 14.82 10.26
C PRO A 47 -1.41 13.51 10.66
N LEU A 48 -1.00 12.38 10.06
CA LEU A 48 -1.53 11.07 10.38
C LEU A 48 -1.19 10.61 11.82
N ALA A 49 -0.01 10.97 12.32
CA ALA A 49 0.37 10.69 13.71
C ALA A 49 -0.47 11.51 14.71
N LYS A 50 -0.79 12.76 14.36
CA LYS A 50 -1.69 13.61 15.17
C LYS A 50 -3.11 13.05 15.19
N GLU A 51 -3.60 12.60 14.04
CA GLU A 51 -4.90 11.93 13.94
C GLU A 51 -4.93 10.64 14.77
N ALA A 52 -3.88 9.81 14.68
CA ALA A 52 -3.75 8.59 15.47
C ALA A 52 -3.86 8.81 16.99
N ALA A 53 -3.36 9.94 17.50
CA ALA A 53 -3.36 10.23 18.93
C ALA A 53 -4.77 10.33 19.55
N GLY A 54 -5.79 10.63 18.73
CA GLY A 54 -7.20 10.70 19.15
C GLY A 54 -7.98 9.39 18.97
N LEU A 55 -7.37 8.35 18.41
CA LEU A 55 -8.06 7.10 18.05
C LEU A 55 -7.90 6.01 19.11
N PRO A 56 -8.74 4.96 19.09
CA PRO A 56 -8.56 3.78 19.93
C PRO A 56 -7.15 3.19 19.82
N LYS A 57 -6.61 2.73 20.95
CA LYS A 57 -5.32 2.04 21.00
C LYS A 57 -5.45 0.62 20.48
N VAL A 58 -5.04 0.40 19.24
CA VAL A 58 -5.11 -0.88 18.55
C VAL A 58 -3.71 -1.33 18.15
N SER A 59 -3.40 -2.60 18.38
CA SER A 59 -2.17 -3.26 17.95
C SER A 59 -2.38 -4.09 16.67
N PRO A 60 -1.30 -4.48 15.97
CA PRO A 60 -1.38 -5.39 14.84
C PRO A 60 -2.09 -6.71 15.17
N SER A 61 -1.80 -7.33 16.32
CA SER A 61 -2.44 -8.59 16.71
C SER A 61 -3.95 -8.46 16.96
N GLN A 62 -4.41 -7.34 17.52
CA GLN A 62 -5.85 -7.08 17.68
C GLN A 62 -6.54 -6.94 16.31
N LEU A 63 -5.88 -6.28 15.36
CA LEU A 63 -6.36 -6.19 13.98
C LEU A 63 -6.46 -7.58 13.34
N LEU A 64 -5.38 -8.37 13.43
CA LEU A 64 -5.33 -9.70 12.83
C LEU A 64 -6.35 -10.65 13.47
N LYS A 65 -6.52 -10.59 14.79
CA LYS A 65 -7.54 -11.38 15.49
C LYS A 65 -8.95 -11.07 14.98
N LEU A 66 -9.27 -9.79 14.75
CA LEU A 66 -10.57 -9.43 14.17
C LEU A 66 -10.68 -9.93 12.73
N ALA A 67 -9.67 -9.73 11.89
CA ALA A 67 -9.67 -10.17 10.50
C ALA A 67 -9.81 -11.70 10.38
N GLU A 68 -9.04 -12.46 11.15
CA GLU A 68 -9.06 -13.93 11.19
C GLU A 68 -10.39 -14.48 11.72
N SER A 69 -11.05 -13.79 12.65
CA SER A 69 -12.38 -14.19 13.12
C SER A 69 -13.46 -14.15 12.01
N GLN A 70 -13.14 -13.55 10.85
CA GLN A 70 -14.03 -13.54 9.69
C GLN A 70 -13.81 -14.69 8.71
N VAL A 71 -12.79 -15.54 8.92
CA VAL A 71 -12.50 -16.68 8.04
C VAL A 71 -13.75 -17.56 7.89
N GLY A 72 -14.11 -17.87 6.64
CA GLY A 72 -15.30 -18.63 6.30
C GLY A 72 -16.53 -17.78 5.98
N VAL A 73 -16.52 -16.44 6.15
CA VAL A 73 -17.54 -15.58 5.55
C VAL A 73 -17.42 -15.67 4.03
N ARG A 74 -18.52 -15.98 3.33
CA ARG A 74 -18.56 -16.20 1.87
C ARG A 74 -19.60 -15.31 1.21
N GLU A 75 -19.37 -15.03 -0.06
CA GLU A 75 -20.39 -14.45 -0.93
C GLU A 75 -21.45 -15.50 -1.30
N ASN A 76 -22.61 -15.01 -1.72
CA ASN A 76 -23.71 -15.80 -2.26
C ASN A 76 -23.42 -16.24 -3.71
N SER A 77 -24.34 -16.98 -4.32
CA SER A 77 -24.21 -17.46 -5.71
C SER A 77 -24.20 -16.36 -6.77
N LEU A 78 -24.49 -15.11 -6.42
CA LEU A 78 -24.48 -13.96 -7.31
C LEU A 78 -23.15 -13.18 -7.26
N GLY A 79 -22.15 -13.68 -6.53
CA GLY A 79 -20.84 -13.02 -6.40
C GLY A 79 -20.83 -11.88 -5.36
N GLY A 80 -21.84 -11.81 -4.48
CA GLY A 80 -21.93 -10.74 -3.50
C GLY A 80 -22.73 -11.08 -2.25
N GLY A 81 -23.40 -10.07 -1.71
CA GLY A 81 -24.23 -10.23 -0.51
C GLY A 81 -23.46 -10.52 0.78
N THR A 82 -22.16 -10.26 0.81
CA THR A 82 -21.40 -10.33 2.07
C THR A 82 -21.77 -9.18 2.99
N LYS A 83 -21.56 -9.36 4.29
CA LYS A 83 -21.72 -8.27 5.26
C LYS A 83 -20.77 -7.09 4.99
N PHE A 84 -19.64 -7.32 4.32
CA PHE A 84 -18.67 -6.27 3.99
C PHE A 84 -19.21 -5.36 2.88
N GLN A 85 -19.80 -5.92 1.83
CA GLN A 85 -20.50 -5.15 0.81
C GLN A 85 -21.70 -4.42 1.40
N ALA A 86 -22.52 -5.10 2.19
CA ALA A 86 -23.69 -4.50 2.85
C ALA A 86 -23.28 -3.29 3.72
N TRP A 87 -22.23 -3.44 4.54
CA TRP A 87 -21.67 -2.34 5.31
C TRP A 87 -21.15 -1.22 4.39
N TYR A 88 -20.33 -1.55 3.39
CA TYR A 88 -19.70 -0.55 2.54
C TYR A 88 -20.76 0.33 1.89
N MET A 89 -21.80 -0.26 1.30
CA MET A 89 -22.92 0.47 0.67
C MET A 89 -23.62 1.46 1.60
N SER A 90 -23.67 1.17 2.91
CA SER A 90 -24.30 2.05 3.91
C SER A 90 -23.32 3.09 4.50
N SER A 91 -22.02 2.92 4.27
CA SER A 91 -20.98 3.73 4.88
C SER A 91 -20.89 5.15 4.28
N PRO A 92 -20.40 6.14 5.05
CA PRO A 92 -19.98 7.43 4.48
C PRO A 92 -18.95 7.27 3.35
N ARG A 93 -18.04 6.30 3.48
CA ARG A 93 -16.99 6.02 2.50
C ARG A 93 -17.55 5.65 1.12
N ALA A 94 -18.64 4.88 1.04
CA ALA A 94 -19.28 4.61 -0.26
C ALA A 94 -19.85 5.88 -0.90
N ARG A 95 -20.41 6.80 -0.12
CA ARG A 95 -20.90 8.08 -0.65
C ARG A 95 -19.75 8.94 -1.20
N GLU A 96 -18.64 8.99 -0.48
CA GLU A 96 -17.41 9.68 -0.93
C GLU A 96 -16.85 9.05 -2.21
N THR A 97 -16.84 7.72 -2.29
CA THR A 97 -16.35 6.99 -3.47
C THR A 97 -17.24 7.24 -4.67
N VAL A 98 -18.57 7.20 -4.50
CA VAL A 98 -19.54 7.52 -5.57
C VAL A 98 -19.43 8.97 -6.01
N ALA A 99 -19.21 9.91 -5.08
CA ALA A 99 -19.00 11.32 -5.44
C ALA A 99 -17.70 11.52 -6.25
N ARG A 100 -16.66 10.73 -5.96
CA ARG A 100 -15.37 10.75 -6.68
C ARG A 100 -15.45 10.10 -8.07
N ASP A 101 -16.05 8.91 -8.14
CA ASP A 101 -15.92 8.01 -9.30
C ASP A 101 -17.21 7.88 -10.12
N GLY A 102 -18.34 8.38 -9.61
CA GLY A 102 -19.66 8.14 -10.17
C GLY A 102 -20.31 6.83 -9.71
N GLY A 103 -21.46 6.50 -10.30
CA GLY A 103 -22.24 5.31 -9.93
C GLY A 103 -23.18 5.54 -8.75
N ARG A 104 -23.53 4.45 -8.05
CA ARG A 104 -24.43 4.46 -6.88
C ARG A 104 -23.92 3.48 -5.82
N PRO A 105 -24.23 3.70 -4.53
CA PRO A 105 -23.82 2.75 -3.49
C PRO A 105 -24.29 1.32 -3.77
N ALA A 106 -25.49 1.13 -4.34
CA ALA A 106 -26.02 -0.19 -4.68
C ALA A 106 -25.15 -0.99 -5.67
N ASP A 107 -24.30 -0.32 -6.46
CA ASP A 107 -23.45 -0.98 -7.44
C ASP A 107 -22.34 -1.83 -6.76
N TYR A 108 -22.06 -1.60 -5.46
CA TYR A 108 -21.12 -2.42 -4.67
C TYR A 108 -21.70 -3.75 -4.17
N ALA A 109 -23.00 -4.02 -4.36
CA ALA A 109 -23.65 -5.21 -3.80
C ALA A 109 -23.03 -6.54 -4.26
N ASN A 110 -22.50 -6.57 -5.49
CA ASN A 110 -21.84 -7.73 -6.11
C ASN A 110 -20.48 -7.36 -6.72
N ALA A 111 -19.87 -6.27 -6.27
CA ALA A 111 -18.51 -5.90 -6.68
C ALA A 111 -17.48 -6.72 -5.89
N GLU A 112 -16.27 -6.86 -6.44
CA GLU A 112 -15.14 -7.44 -5.72
C GLU A 112 -14.94 -6.69 -4.38
N TRP A 113 -14.89 -7.44 -3.28
CA TRP A 113 -15.04 -6.96 -1.91
C TRP A 113 -13.79 -7.16 -1.04
N CYS A 114 -12.65 -7.54 -1.65
CA CYS A 114 -11.39 -7.71 -0.91
C CYS A 114 -11.00 -6.46 -0.12
N ASP A 115 -11.11 -5.26 -0.70
CA ASP A 115 -10.76 -4.02 -0.02
C ASP A 115 -11.89 -3.47 0.87
N MET A 116 -13.14 -3.83 0.57
CA MET A 116 -14.26 -3.57 1.48
C MET A 116 -14.08 -4.34 2.79
N PHE A 117 -13.55 -5.57 2.73
CA PHE A 117 -13.18 -6.34 3.93
C PHE A 117 -12.08 -5.64 4.74
N VAL A 118 -10.98 -5.24 4.09
CA VAL A 118 -9.88 -4.50 4.76
C VAL A 118 -10.39 -3.20 5.40
N SER A 119 -11.16 -2.43 4.65
CA SER A 119 -11.80 -1.19 5.11
C SER A 119 -12.74 -1.43 6.28
N TRP A 120 -13.54 -2.50 6.24
CA TRP A 120 -14.44 -2.90 7.31
C TRP A 120 -13.68 -3.21 8.60
N VAL A 121 -12.58 -3.97 8.52
CA VAL A 121 -11.76 -4.29 9.71
C VAL A 121 -11.22 -3.00 10.36
N GLY A 122 -10.69 -2.07 9.57
CA GLY A 122 -10.23 -0.78 10.09
C GLY A 122 -11.36 0.04 10.72
N ASN A 123 -12.55 0.03 10.12
CA ASN A 123 -13.72 0.70 10.65
C ASN A 123 -14.21 0.12 11.99
N GLN A 124 -14.31 -1.22 12.10
CA GLN A 124 -14.75 -1.89 13.32
C GLN A 124 -13.81 -1.64 14.52
N LEU A 125 -12.53 -1.42 14.24
CA LEU A 125 -11.52 -1.11 15.26
C LEU A 125 -11.41 0.39 15.55
N GLY A 126 -12.16 1.23 14.85
CA GLY A 126 -12.09 2.69 14.99
C GLY A 126 -10.78 3.31 14.50
N ILE A 127 -10.00 2.59 13.69
CA ILE A 127 -8.70 3.05 13.16
C ILE A 127 -8.72 3.31 11.65
N GLN A 128 -9.90 3.33 11.04
CA GLN A 128 -10.08 3.67 9.62
C GLN A 128 -9.30 4.93 9.19
N PRO A 129 -9.25 6.04 9.98
CA PRO A 129 -8.54 7.23 9.53
C PRO A 129 -7.02 7.03 9.37
N VAL A 130 -6.44 6.06 10.07
CA VAL A 130 -5.00 5.74 10.01
C VAL A 130 -4.68 4.45 9.26
N LEU A 131 -5.71 3.68 8.89
CA LEU A 131 -5.62 2.51 8.02
C LEU A 131 -5.98 2.84 6.58
N GLY A 132 -6.75 3.90 6.34
CA GLY A 132 -7.38 4.16 5.05
C GLY A 132 -8.64 3.32 4.85
N ALA A 133 -9.42 3.66 3.82
CA ALA A 133 -10.54 2.84 3.36
C ALA A 133 -10.91 3.19 1.93
N ASP A 134 -11.16 2.17 1.12
CA ASP A 134 -11.78 2.28 -0.20
C ASP A 134 -12.35 0.91 -0.62
N ALA A 135 -13.16 0.88 -1.67
CA ALA A 135 -13.52 -0.37 -2.35
C ALA A 135 -12.51 -0.71 -3.45
N TYR A 136 -11.79 0.30 -3.96
CA TYR A 136 -10.81 0.14 -5.02
C TYR A 136 -9.38 0.11 -4.48
N THR A 137 -8.74 -1.05 -4.64
CA THR A 137 -7.39 -1.37 -4.14
C THR A 137 -6.32 -0.36 -4.55
N VAL A 138 -6.36 0.12 -5.80
CA VAL A 138 -5.40 1.11 -6.31
C VAL A 138 -5.54 2.43 -5.57
N THR A 139 -6.76 2.90 -5.31
CA THR A 139 -6.97 4.14 -4.56
C THR A 139 -6.51 3.99 -3.11
N HIS A 140 -6.79 2.84 -2.48
CA HIS A 140 -6.33 2.60 -1.12
C HIS A 140 -4.80 2.54 -1.01
N ALA A 141 -4.11 1.89 -1.95
CA ALA A 141 -2.66 1.92 -2.03
C ALA A 141 -2.10 3.34 -2.24
N ARG A 142 -2.72 4.14 -3.12
CA ARG A 142 -2.35 5.56 -3.31
C ARG A 142 -2.53 6.37 -2.03
N TRP A 143 -3.58 6.10 -1.24
CA TRP A 143 -3.78 6.76 0.05
C TRP A 143 -2.60 6.50 1.01
N PHE A 144 -2.14 5.25 1.12
CA PHE A 144 -0.94 4.93 1.90
C PHE A 144 0.31 5.65 1.37
N ALA A 145 0.50 5.69 0.05
CA ALA A 145 1.63 6.37 -0.56
C ALA A 145 1.62 7.88 -0.28
N GLN A 146 0.47 8.53 -0.42
CA GLN A 146 0.28 9.97 -0.15
C GLN A 146 0.52 10.33 1.32
N ASN A 147 0.26 9.41 2.23
CA ASN A 147 0.51 9.59 3.66
C ASN A 147 1.92 9.16 4.10
N GLY A 148 2.82 8.78 3.17
CA GLY A 148 4.17 8.32 3.51
C GLY A 148 4.21 6.99 4.26
N ARG A 149 3.19 6.14 4.05
CA ARG A 149 2.97 4.86 4.75
C ARG A 149 2.98 3.67 3.78
N TRP A 150 3.56 3.84 2.60
CA TRP A 150 3.78 2.77 1.62
C TRP A 150 5.21 2.24 1.70
N GLY A 151 5.40 0.93 1.57
CA GLY A 151 6.73 0.33 1.50
C GLY A 151 6.75 -1.09 0.96
N THR A 152 7.87 -1.78 1.17
CA THR A 152 8.22 -3.04 0.48
C THR A 152 8.48 -4.21 1.43
N VAL A 153 8.45 -3.98 2.75
CA VAL A 153 8.75 -5.00 3.76
C VAL A 153 7.46 -5.54 4.37
N PRO A 154 7.22 -6.86 4.37
CA PRO A 154 6.07 -7.45 5.05
C PRO A 154 6.20 -7.26 6.57
N LYS A 155 5.10 -6.87 7.20
CA LYS A 155 5.00 -6.73 8.66
C LYS A 155 3.63 -7.23 9.11
N PRO A 156 3.50 -7.95 10.23
CA PRO A 156 2.20 -8.29 10.79
C PRO A 156 1.29 -7.06 10.89
N GLY A 157 0.04 -7.21 10.45
CA GLY A 157 -0.97 -6.13 10.39
C GLY A 157 -0.84 -5.18 9.20
N ALA A 158 0.26 -5.20 8.44
CA ALA A 158 0.35 -4.41 7.22
C ALA A 158 -0.73 -4.83 6.22
N VAL A 159 -1.27 -3.85 5.48
CA VAL A 159 -2.15 -4.11 4.34
C VAL A 159 -1.24 -4.50 3.17
N VAL A 160 -1.36 -5.73 2.69
CA VAL A 160 -0.59 -6.19 1.52
C VAL A 160 -1.42 -6.00 0.25
N PHE A 161 -0.78 -5.47 -0.79
CA PHE A 161 -1.39 -5.25 -2.10
C PHE A 161 -0.69 -6.10 -3.16
N PHE A 162 -1.46 -6.90 -3.89
CA PHE A 162 -0.94 -7.84 -4.87
C PHE A 162 -1.12 -7.35 -6.30
N SER A 163 -0.13 -7.64 -7.14
CA SER A 163 -0.24 -7.61 -8.60
C SER A 163 0.10 -8.98 -9.15
N TRP A 164 -0.87 -9.64 -9.80
CA TRP A 164 -0.69 -10.99 -10.34
C TRP A 164 0.32 -11.05 -11.48
N SER A 165 0.59 -9.91 -12.11
CA SER A 165 1.67 -9.76 -13.09
C SER A 165 3.07 -9.74 -12.47
N GLY A 166 3.17 -9.65 -11.14
CA GLY A 166 4.42 -9.38 -10.42
C GLY A 166 4.88 -7.92 -10.44
N SER A 167 4.14 -7.04 -11.13
CA SER A 167 4.41 -5.59 -11.19
C SER A 167 4.50 -4.96 -9.79
N LYS A 168 5.40 -4.00 -9.64
CA LYS A 168 5.54 -3.17 -8.43
C LYS A 168 4.83 -1.82 -8.55
N SER A 169 4.09 -1.61 -9.64
CA SER A 169 3.27 -0.42 -9.83
C SER A 169 1.98 -0.52 -9.03
N ILE A 170 1.62 0.59 -8.36
CA ILE A 170 0.33 0.74 -7.69
C ILE A 170 -0.85 0.58 -8.68
N ASP A 171 -0.66 0.98 -9.93
CA ASP A 171 -1.72 0.92 -10.95
C ASP A 171 -1.99 -0.50 -11.46
N SER A 172 -1.14 -1.46 -11.10
CA SER A 172 -1.29 -2.87 -11.48
C SER A 172 -1.85 -3.73 -10.35
N ILE A 173 -2.30 -3.13 -9.25
CA ILE A 173 -2.83 -3.86 -8.09
C ILE A 173 -4.18 -4.50 -8.44
N ASN A 174 -4.31 -5.78 -8.11
CA ASN A 174 -5.50 -6.58 -8.36
C ASN A 174 -6.24 -6.97 -7.06
N HIS A 175 -5.51 -7.08 -5.95
CA HIS A 175 -6.05 -7.67 -4.73
C HIS A 175 -5.34 -7.14 -3.48
N VAL A 176 -5.98 -7.33 -2.32
CA VAL A 176 -5.49 -6.82 -1.05
C VAL A 176 -5.86 -7.76 0.09
N GLY A 177 -5.08 -7.75 1.17
CA GLY A 177 -5.38 -8.43 2.43
C GLY A 177 -4.52 -7.89 3.56
N PHE A 178 -4.50 -8.60 4.69
CA PHE A 178 -3.58 -8.31 5.80
C PHE A 178 -2.47 -9.35 5.88
N VAL A 179 -1.25 -8.90 6.14
CA VAL A 179 -0.11 -9.78 6.45
C VAL A 179 -0.28 -10.31 7.88
N ILE A 180 -0.38 -11.62 8.03
CA ILE A 180 -0.30 -12.29 9.34
C ILE A 180 1.17 -12.38 9.76
N LYS A 181 2.03 -12.91 8.88
CA LYS A 181 3.48 -13.02 9.12
C LYS A 181 4.28 -13.16 7.82
N ASP A 182 5.56 -12.84 7.90
CA ASP A 182 6.57 -13.26 6.93
C ASP A 182 7.06 -14.68 7.29
N ASN A 183 7.12 -15.58 6.31
CA ASN A 183 7.58 -16.95 6.51
C ASN A 183 9.12 -17.08 6.35
N GLY A 184 9.82 -16.03 5.91
CA GLY A 184 11.28 -16.02 5.77
C GLY A 184 11.82 -16.85 4.60
N ASN A 185 10.94 -17.35 3.73
CA ASN A 185 11.27 -18.20 2.58
C ASN A 185 10.75 -17.64 1.25
N GLY A 186 10.56 -16.31 1.17
CA GLY A 186 9.98 -15.65 0.00
C GLY A 186 8.45 -15.77 -0.09
N THR A 187 7.80 -16.17 1.01
CA THR A 187 6.33 -16.20 1.12
C THR A 187 5.85 -15.49 2.38
N ILE A 188 4.59 -15.06 2.36
CA ILE A 188 3.89 -14.46 3.49
C ILE A 188 2.62 -15.26 3.77
N GLN A 189 2.21 -15.30 5.03
CA GLN A 189 0.87 -15.74 5.42
C GLN A 189 -0.05 -14.52 5.54
N THR A 190 -1.26 -14.62 5.00
CA THR A 190 -2.22 -13.52 4.89
C THR A 190 -3.63 -13.93 5.26
N VAL A 191 -4.44 -12.97 5.69
CA VAL A 191 -5.91 -13.10 5.74
C VAL A 191 -6.52 -12.14 4.72
N GLU A 192 -7.30 -12.69 3.80
CA GLU A 192 -7.79 -11.99 2.61
C GLU A 192 -9.30 -12.19 2.51
N GLY A 193 -10.05 -11.12 2.22
CA GLY A 193 -11.44 -11.22 1.76
C GLY A 193 -11.50 -11.50 0.26
N ASN A 194 -12.62 -12.04 -0.22
CA ASN A 194 -12.88 -12.36 -1.63
C ASN A 194 -11.89 -13.36 -2.27
N THR A 195 -11.01 -13.98 -1.50
CA THR A 195 -10.12 -15.01 -2.02
C THR A 195 -10.86 -16.34 -2.05
N GLY A 196 -11.00 -16.95 -3.23
CA GLY A 196 -11.86 -18.13 -3.39
C GLY A 196 -13.30 -17.89 -2.91
N ASN A 197 -13.79 -16.68 -3.15
CA ASN A 197 -15.16 -16.23 -2.85
C ASN A 197 -15.48 -16.24 -1.35
N ALA A 198 -14.45 -16.07 -0.51
CA ALA A 198 -14.54 -16.12 0.94
C ALA A 198 -13.45 -15.29 1.62
N VAL A 199 -13.58 -15.11 2.93
CA VAL A 199 -12.44 -14.75 3.77
C VAL A 199 -11.64 -16.03 4.04
N GLN A 200 -10.35 -16.04 3.69
CA GLN A 200 -9.48 -17.19 3.91
C GLN A 200 -8.08 -16.75 4.35
N ILE A 201 -7.40 -17.67 5.03
CA ILE A 201 -5.95 -17.59 5.24
C ILE A 201 -5.25 -18.16 4.01
N ARG A 202 -4.26 -17.42 3.48
CA ARG A 202 -3.47 -17.84 2.31
C ARG A 202 -1.99 -17.80 2.63
N THR A 203 -1.22 -18.58 1.87
CA THR A 203 0.22 -18.39 1.73
C THR A 203 0.47 -17.85 0.34
N ARG A 204 1.13 -16.69 0.23
CA ARG A 204 1.36 -15.98 -1.03
C ARG A 204 2.86 -15.76 -1.25
N PRO A 205 3.36 -15.87 -2.50
CA PRO A 205 4.73 -15.52 -2.79
C PRO A 205 4.91 -14.00 -2.75
N THR A 206 6.02 -13.52 -2.21
CA THR A 206 6.30 -12.07 -2.18
C THR A 206 6.60 -11.50 -3.57
N SER A 207 6.88 -12.36 -4.56
CA SER A 207 7.03 -11.96 -5.96
C SER A 207 5.75 -11.37 -6.56
N GLU A 208 4.57 -11.75 -6.07
CA GLU A 208 3.27 -11.21 -6.49
C GLU A 208 2.84 -9.94 -5.73
N VAL A 209 3.65 -9.47 -4.78
CA VAL A 209 3.33 -8.28 -3.99
C VAL A 209 3.79 -7.02 -4.72
N ALA A 210 2.88 -6.06 -4.90
CA ALA A 210 3.20 -4.73 -5.41
C ALA A 210 3.78 -3.83 -4.30
N GLY A 211 3.26 -3.96 -3.08
CA GLY A 211 3.80 -3.32 -1.88
C GLY A 211 2.87 -3.46 -0.68
N TYR A 212 3.19 -2.70 0.38
CA TYR A 212 2.51 -2.77 1.67
C TYR A 212 2.13 -1.38 2.16
N GLY A 213 0.90 -1.24 2.65
CA GLY A 213 0.43 -0.12 3.45
C GLY A 213 0.68 -0.38 4.93
N TYR A 214 1.17 0.63 5.66
CA TYR A 214 1.47 0.54 7.09
C TYR A 214 0.51 1.40 7.91
N PRO A 215 -0.57 0.83 8.45
CA PRO A 215 -1.45 1.56 9.37
C PRO A 215 -0.68 2.17 10.54
N TYR A 216 -1.15 3.30 11.06
CA TYR A 216 -0.57 3.90 12.27
C TYR A 216 -1.17 3.25 13.52
N TYR A 217 -0.52 2.21 14.03
CA TYR A 217 -0.91 1.59 15.30
C TYR A 217 -0.43 2.40 16.50
N THR A 218 -1.28 2.55 17.51
CA THR A 218 -1.01 3.30 18.75
C THR A 218 -0.85 2.39 19.98
N ALA A 219 -0.95 1.07 19.79
CA ALA A 219 -0.50 0.06 20.75
C ALA A 219 0.56 -0.85 20.09
N SER A 220 1.53 -1.28 20.89
CA SER A 220 2.43 -2.38 20.53
C SER A 220 1.80 -3.71 20.93
N ASP A 221 2.14 -4.79 20.21
CA ASP A 221 1.86 -6.13 20.71
C ASP A 221 2.64 -6.34 22.01
N SER A 222 2.00 -6.94 23.03
CA SER A 222 2.71 -7.36 24.24
C SER A 222 3.74 -8.42 23.84
N ALA A 223 4.99 -8.23 24.28
CA ALA A 223 6.07 -9.20 24.11
C ALA A 223 5.78 -10.52 24.85
#